data_AF-A0A956A9P4-F1
#
_entry.id   AF-A0A956A9P4-F1
#
_cell.length_a   1.000
_cell.length_b   1.000
_cell.length_c   1.000
_cell.angle_alpha   90.00
_cell.angle_beta   90.00
_cell.angle_gamma   90.00
#
_symmetry.space_group_name_H-M   'P 1'
#
loop_
_entity.id
_entity.type
_entity.pdbx_description
1 polymer ?
#
loop_
_entity_poly.entity_id
_entity_poly.type
_entity_poly.pdbx_seq_one_letter_code
_entity_poly.pdbx_strand_id
1 'polypeptide(L)'
;MFFADRVAAIVVEGIEVAVATDHDVVSDYHPTVLELGLERRLMTGIGVELSTLELGHFIAFPLAYDQLLLPHHGAPDWTCEDGQGIVDELTSKIEKGRQGVRIIAHPRDGFIGYISQIGINPWDFGRDISLLEEKNPLLAETTCDFDAMEVFNSKRLDLVRTPTNAEVIVYNRCTGRIDAATTIAELDAACPELSEGGPLATCADGMRFVDCKDRYRRRMAFLSARQILERTPEEQAAFFAFDFASSSPSDCEAASHTGEIDASIANLPCTDHVGTYDEWMSWLDAGLDVTITGASDSHGYYREPGTPRTWVRSDADDPGHIDVSAVAGEIVAGHALPSYGPFIRASVNGAEPGDLATVSGATFDLALNVQTASWFGVDRVEIYVNGLLAKVMTLDHGPEAIVDVDEVVTLDVPAKDGFVSVVALGTKDENLFGPAELEVAFGELQLPRILTLAFSSLPLVSSILRPTPAVPDFFPVFPMAATNAIRLDVDGDGVWKPSDAPPPLCRRACDPANNGAECVVGETCLADGVCGVPIDTECRTGPP
;
A
#
# COMPACT_ATOMS: atom_id res chain seq x y z
N MET A 1 -21.55 13.82 -10.34
CA MET A 1 -21.09 13.46 -11.71
C MET A 1 -22.19 12.62 -12.34
N PHE A 2 -22.52 12.80 -13.62
CA PHE A 2 -23.42 11.85 -14.28
C PHE A 2 -22.62 10.57 -14.52
N PHE A 3 -23.20 9.39 -14.25
CA PHE A 3 -22.49 8.11 -14.43
C PHE A 3 -21.90 7.94 -15.84
N ALA A 4 -22.48 8.59 -16.86
CA ALA A 4 -21.97 8.57 -18.23
C ALA A 4 -20.50 9.04 -18.33
N ASP A 5 -20.13 10.12 -17.65
CA ASP A 5 -18.75 10.64 -17.68
C ASP A 5 -17.79 9.68 -16.96
N ARG A 6 -18.24 9.08 -15.84
CA ARG A 6 -17.47 8.08 -15.08
C ARG A 6 -17.19 6.84 -15.92
N VAL A 7 -18.23 6.27 -16.53
CA VAL A 7 -18.14 5.08 -17.37
C VAL A 7 -17.29 5.35 -18.61
N ALA A 8 -17.43 6.52 -19.23
CA ALA A 8 -16.59 6.91 -20.36
C ALA A 8 -15.10 6.98 -19.97
N ALA A 9 -14.77 7.61 -18.84
CA ALA A 9 -13.40 7.67 -18.35
C ALA A 9 -12.83 6.27 -18.08
N ILE A 10 -13.57 5.40 -17.39
CA ILE A 10 -13.17 4.00 -17.11
C ILE A 10 -12.81 3.25 -18.42
N VAL A 11 -13.64 3.35 -19.45
CA VAL A 11 -13.39 2.67 -20.73
C VAL A 11 -12.20 3.28 -21.47
N VAL A 12 -12.01 4.61 -21.41
CA VAL A 12 -10.86 5.29 -22.02
C VAL A 12 -9.55 4.83 -21.38
N GLU A 13 -9.55 4.62 -20.06
CA GLU A 13 -8.41 4.06 -19.32
C GLU A 13 -8.17 2.56 -19.56
N GLY A 14 -9.00 1.92 -20.40
CA GLY A 14 -8.87 0.52 -20.76
C GLY A 14 -9.18 -0.43 -19.61
N ILE A 15 -10.04 -0.02 -18.67
CA ILE A 15 -10.52 -0.90 -17.60
C ILE A 15 -11.63 -1.80 -18.13
N GLU A 16 -11.48 -3.11 -17.89
CA GLU A 16 -12.39 -4.14 -18.39
C GLU A 16 -13.44 -4.56 -17.35
N VAL A 17 -13.13 -4.41 -16.06
CA VAL A 17 -14.04 -4.61 -14.93
C VAL A 17 -13.97 -3.41 -14.01
N ALA A 18 -15.08 -2.71 -13.82
CA ALA A 18 -15.17 -1.61 -12.85
C ALA A 18 -16.19 -1.92 -11.77
N VAL A 19 -15.74 -1.97 -10.51
CA VAL A 19 -16.62 -2.11 -9.36
C VAL A 19 -17.02 -0.71 -8.89
N ALA A 20 -18.32 -0.48 -8.71
CA ALA A 20 -18.85 0.76 -8.17
C ALA A 20 -18.68 0.79 -6.65
N THR A 21 -17.59 1.36 -6.17
CA THR A 21 -17.24 1.48 -4.74
C THR A 21 -17.48 2.90 -4.24
N ASP A 22 -18.68 3.45 -4.48
CA ASP A 22 -19.02 4.79 -3.99
C ASP A 22 -19.11 4.78 -2.44
N HIS A 23 -18.75 5.91 -1.82
CA HIS A 23 -18.76 6.06 -0.36
C HIS A 23 -20.16 5.90 0.23
N ASP A 24 -20.34 4.89 1.09
CA ASP A 24 -21.53 4.63 1.91
C ASP A 24 -22.86 4.58 1.11
N VAL A 25 -22.76 4.31 -0.20
CA VAL A 25 -23.88 4.19 -1.13
C VAL A 25 -23.56 3.08 -2.12
N VAL A 26 -24.49 2.12 -2.25
CA VAL A 26 -24.38 1.09 -3.28
C VAL A 26 -24.88 1.68 -4.61
N SER A 27 -24.02 1.68 -5.62
CA SER A 27 -24.33 2.18 -6.96
C SER A 27 -24.28 1.06 -8.00
N ASP A 28 -25.04 1.22 -9.09
CA ASP A 28 -25.01 0.32 -10.24
C ASP A 28 -24.71 1.11 -11.52
N TYR A 29 -23.54 0.87 -12.11
CA TYR A 29 -23.10 1.49 -13.36
C TYR A 29 -23.65 0.76 -14.60
N HIS A 30 -24.16 -0.47 -14.46
CA HIS A 30 -24.57 -1.31 -15.59
C HIS A 30 -25.62 -0.65 -16.50
N PRO A 31 -26.67 0.03 -15.99
CA PRO A 31 -27.63 0.72 -16.85
C PRO A 31 -27.00 1.77 -17.77
N THR A 32 -25.95 2.46 -17.28
CA THR A 32 -25.21 3.45 -18.06
C THR A 32 -24.35 2.78 -19.13
N VAL A 33 -23.73 1.64 -18.83
CA VAL A 33 -22.99 0.83 -19.81
C VAL A 33 -23.90 0.42 -20.97
N LEU A 34 -25.14 -0.02 -20.68
CA LEU A 34 -26.15 -0.35 -21.68
C LEU A 34 -26.56 0.87 -22.52
N GLU A 35 -26.81 2.02 -21.89
CA GLU A 35 -27.20 3.25 -22.58
C GLU A 35 -26.13 3.73 -23.58
N LEU A 36 -24.85 3.59 -23.21
CA LEU A 36 -23.72 3.98 -24.03
C LEU A 36 -23.30 2.90 -25.06
N GLY A 37 -23.87 1.69 -25.01
CA GLY A 37 -23.52 0.57 -25.89
C GLY A 37 -22.11 0.03 -25.67
N LEU A 38 -21.66 0.01 -24.41
CA LEU A 38 -20.30 -0.33 -24.00
C LEU A 38 -20.16 -1.76 -23.45
N GLU A 39 -21.18 -2.61 -23.61
CA GLU A 39 -21.24 -3.95 -23.00
C GLU A 39 -20.09 -4.87 -23.43
N ARG A 40 -19.51 -4.66 -24.61
CA ARG A 40 -18.36 -5.43 -25.13
C ARG A 40 -16.99 -4.89 -24.69
N ARG A 41 -16.97 -3.86 -23.85
CA ARG A 41 -15.76 -3.14 -23.44
C ARG A 41 -15.59 -3.11 -21.93
N LEU A 42 -16.70 -3.17 -21.19
CA LEU A 42 -16.70 -3.01 -19.75
C LEU A 42 -17.77 -3.89 -19.12
N MET A 43 -17.34 -4.71 -18.16
CA MET A 43 -18.21 -5.27 -17.14
C MET A 43 -18.20 -4.38 -15.90
N THR A 44 -19.32 -4.34 -15.20
CA THR A 44 -19.44 -3.58 -13.95
C THR A 44 -19.84 -4.48 -12.79
N GLY A 45 -19.19 -4.27 -11.66
CA GLY A 45 -19.56 -4.85 -10.37
C GLY A 45 -20.28 -3.84 -9.49
N ILE A 46 -21.16 -4.33 -8.64
CA ILE A 46 -21.80 -3.53 -7.60
C ILE A 46 -20.99 -3.74 -6.32
N GLY A 47 -20.50 -2.65 -5.72
CA GLY A 47 -19.73 -2.70 -4.49
C GLY A 47 -20.12 -1.58 -3.54
N VAL A 48 -19.27 -1.37 -2.53
CA VAL A 48 -19.28 -0.19 -1.67
C VAL A 48 -17.85 0.09 -1.21
N GLU A 49 -17.53 1.35 -0.99
CA GLU A 49 -16.45 1.74 -0.09
C GLU A 49 -17.11 2.25 1.20
N LEU A 50 -17.07 1.44 2.25
CA LEU A 50 -17.59 1.78 3.56
C LEU A 50 -16.57 2.68 4.24
N SER A 51 -16.94 3.94 4.49
CA SER A 51 -16.01 4.98 4.91
C SER A 51 -16.31 5.42 6.33
N THR A 52 -15.87 4.58 7.25
CA THR A 52 -16.04 4.85 8.68
C THR A 52 -15.20 6.06 9.09
N LEU A 53 -15.67 6.81 10.08
CA LEU A 53 -14.92 7.95 10.61
C LEU A 53 -13.76 7.50 11.50
N GLU A 54 -13.89 6.32 12.10
CA GLU A 54 -13.06 5.84 13.19
C GLU A 54 -12.11 4.69 12.83
N LEU A 55 -12.47 3.87 11.85
CA LEU A 55 -11.82 2.59 11.56
C LEU A 55 -11.22 2.54 10.16
N GLY A 56 -11.26 3.65 9.42
CA GLY A 56 -10.81 3.70 8.04
C GLY A 56 -11.79 3.11 7.04
N HIS A 57 -11.28 2.81 5.85
CA HIS A 57 -12.12 2.45 4.70
C HIS A 57 -12.01 0.97 4.33
N PHE A 58 -13.17 0.40 3.99
CA PHE A 58 -13.33 -1.01 3.65
C PHE A 58 -14.11 -1.13 2.35
N ILE A 59 -13.61 -1.91 1.41
CA ILE A 59 -14.29 -2.17 0.14
C ILE A 59 -14.85 -3.59 0.15
N ALA A 60 -16.07 -3.77 -0.38
CA ALA A 60 -16.59 -5.12 -0.64
C ALA A 60 -17.39 -5.21 -1.94
N PHE A 61 -17.30 -6.37 -2.60
CA PHE A 61 -18.07 -6.70 -3.80
C PHE A 61 -18.09 -8.22 -4.09
N PRO A 62 -19.04 -8.73 -4.90
CA PRO A 62 -20.24 -8.05 -5.38
C PRO A 62 -21.32 -7.96 -4.30
N LEU A 63 -21.93 -6.79 -4.14
CA LEU A 63 -23.04 -6.57 -3.21
C LEU A 63 -24.40 -6.72 -3.89
N ALA A 64 -25.41 -7.08 -3.10
CA ALA A 64 -26.80 -6.96 -3.53
C ALA A 64 -27.21 -5.48 -3.65
N TYR A 65 -27.93 -5.14 -4.71
CA TYR A 65 -28.45 -3.79 -4.94
C TYR A 65 -29.97 -3.75 -4.78
N ASP A 66 -30.47 -2.80 -3.99
CA ASP A 66 -31.91 -2.58 -3.81
C ASP A 66 -32.32 -1.14 -4.15
N GLN A 67 -32.95 -0.96 -5.31
CA GLN A 67 -33.47 0.33 -5.79
C GLN A 67 -34.55 0.94 -4.89
N LEU A 68 -35.18 0.15 -4.01
CA LEU A 68 -36.25 0.61 -3.12
C LEU A 68 -35.73 1.21 -1.82
N LEU A 69 -34.46 0.95 -1.46
CA LEU A 69 -33.84 1.42 -0.23
C LEU A 69 -33.09 2.74 -0.42
N LEU A 70 -33.82 3.84 -0.64
CA LEU A 70 -33.21 5.16 -0.81
C LEU A 70 -32.80 5.80 0.53
N PRO A 71 -31.67 6.53 0.60
CA PRO A 71 -30.75 6.83 -0.50
C PRO A 71 -29.57 5.85 -0.68
N HIS A 72 -29.36 4.92 0.26
CA HIS A 72 -28.12 4.13 0.35
C HIS A 72 -28.10 2.84 -0.50
N HIS A 73 -29.25 2.42 -1.01
CA HIS A 73 -29.48 1.22 -1.82
C HIS A 73 -29.00 -0.10 -1.20
N GLY A 74 -29.03 -0.19 0.13
CA GLY A 74 -28.59 -1.37 0.87
C GLY A 74 -27.17 -1.33 1.40
N ALA A 75 -26.49 -0.17 1.34
CA ALA A 75 -25.18 0.00 1.99
C ALA A 75 -25.23 -0.44 3.47
N PRO A 76 -24.17 -1.09 3.98
CA PRO A 76 -24.08 -1.42 5.39
C PRO A 76 -24.12 -0.18 6.28
N ASP A 77 -24.70 -0.32 7.48
CA ASP A 77 -24.64 0.71 8.52
C ASP A 77 -23.50 0.35 9.45
N TRP A 78 -22.41 1.11 9.40
CA TRP A 78 -21.22 0.90 10.24
C TRP A 78 -21.32 1.58 11.60
N THR A 79 -22.43 2.25 11.91
CA THR A 79 -22.56 3.02 13.14
C THR A 79 -22.41 2.12 14.36
N CYS A 80 -21.40 2.40 15.19
CA CYS A 80 -21.07 1.61 16.38
C CYS A 80 -20.66 0.16 16.11
N GLU A 81 -20.23 -0.15 14.89
CA GLU A 81 -19.58 -1.43 14.58
C GLU A 81 -18.07 -1.32 14.77
N ASP A 82 -17.47 -2.32 15.42
CA ASP A 82 -16.02 -2.46 15.48
C ASP A 82 -15.47 -3.05 14.17
N GLY A 83 -14.16 -3.29 14.10
CA GLY A 83 -13.55 -3.86 12.90
C GLY A 83 -14.18 -5.19 12.47
N GLN A 84 -14.52 -6.08 13.41
CA GLN A 84 -15.16 -7.34 13.09
C GLN A 84 -16.61 -7.13 12.63
N GLY A 85 -17.36 -6.30 13.34
CA GLY A 85 -18.74 -5.94 12.99
C GLY A 85 -18.85 -5.37 11.58
N ILE A 86 -17.90 -4.52 11.18
CA ILE A 86 -17.81 -4.01 9.80
C ILE A 86 -17.62 -5.14 8.79
N VAL A 87 -16.66 -6.03 9.03
CA VAL A 87 -16.38 -7.16 8.13
C VAL A 87 -17.57 -8.10 8.03
N ASP A 88 -18.27 -8.35 9.14
CA ASP A 88 -19.47 -9.17 9.20
C ASP A 88 -20.63 -8.52 8.44
N GLU A 89 -20.83 -7.21 8.61
CA GLU A 89 -21.84 -6.44 7.87
C GLU A 89 -21.56 -6.47 6.37
N LEU A 90 -20.33 -6.21 5.93
CA LEU A 90 -19.93 -6.30 4.53
C LEU A 90 -20.18 -7.72 3.97
N THR A 91 -19.80 -8.74 4.73
CA THR A 91 -20.05 -10.15 4.38
C THR A 91 -21.54 -10.42 4.22
N SER A 92 -22.38 -9.85 5.07
CA SER A 92 -23.84 -10.01 5.02
C SER A 92 -24.47 -9.36 3.77
N LYS A 93 -23.83 -8.33 3.20
CA LYS A 93 -24.30 -7.62 2.00
C LYS A 93 -23.85 -8.26 0.68
N ILE A 94 -22.91 -9.19 0.70
CA ILE A 94 -22.52 -9.94 -0.50
C ILE A 94 -23.76 -10.57 -1.13
N GLU A 95 -23.86 -10.47 -2.47
CA GLU A 95 -25.01 -11.01 -3.19
C GLU A 95 -25.17 -12.51 -2.92
N LYS A 96 -26.38 -12.94 -2.56
CA LYS A 96 -26.64 -14.31 -2.11
C LYS A 96 -26.26 -15.35 -3.16
N GLY A 97 -25.44 -16.31 -2.76
CA GLY A 97 -24.98 -17.41 -3.62
C GLY A 97 -23.78 -17.05 -4.49
N ARG A 98 -23.18 -15.87 -4.27
CA ARG A 98 -21.96 -15.42 -4.93
C ARG A 98 -20.80 -15.44 -3.95
N GLN A 99 -19.60 -15.63 -4.49
CA GLN A 99 -18.36 -15.36 -3.78
C GLN A 99 -18.09 -13.85 -3.81
N GLY A 100 -17.70 -13.31 -2.66
CA GLY A 100 -17.34 -11.91 -2.49
C GLY A 100 -15.96 -11.75 -1.89
N VAL A 101 -15.49 -10.51 -1.90
CA VAL A 101 -14.18 -10.10 -1.39
C VAL A 101 -14.34 -8.87 -0.51
N ARG A 102 -13.51 -8.77 0.54
CA ARG A 102 -13.40 -7.63 1.45
C ARG A 102 -11.96 -7.12 1.43
N ILE A 103 -11.79 -5.84 1.12
CA ILE A 103 -10.48 -5.22 0.89
C ILE A 103 -10.32 -4.06 1.87
N ILE A 104 -9.18 -3.98 2.56
CA ILE A 104 -8.82 -2.78 3.32
C ILE A 104 -8.23 -1.74 2.37
N ALA A 105 -8.90 -0.61 2.22
CA ALA A 105 -8.41 0.50 1.41
C ALA A 105 -7.35 1.29 2.20
N HIS A 106 -6.30 1.74 1.50
CA HIS A 106 -5.17 2.53 2.03
C HIS A 106 -4.88 2.28 3.54
N PRO A 107 -4.46 1.06 3.92
CA PRO A 107 -4.47 0.58 5.31
C PRO A 107 -3.67 1.45 6.29
N ARG A 108 -2.67 2.18 5.80
CA ARG A 108 -1.78 3.05 6.59
C ARG A 108 -2.00 4.56 6.39
N ASP A 109 -3.02 5.00 5.66
CA ASP A 109 -3.27 6.42 5.41
C ASP A 109 -3.94 7.15 6.58
N GLY A 110 -3.18 7.33 7.67
CA GLY A 110 -3.60 8.13 8.83
C GLY A 110 -4.95 7.70 9.40
N PHE A 111 -5.88 8.65 9.51
CA PHE A 111 -7.19 8.41 10.11
C PHE A 111 -8.18 7.64 9.23
N ILE A 112 -7.89 7.49 7.93
CA ILE A 112 -8.71 6.70 6.99
C ILE A 112 -8.13 5.30 6.74
N GLY A 113 -6.98 4.96 7.35
CA GLY A 113 -6.38 3.64 7.27
C GLY A 113 -6.67 2.80 8.51
N TYR A 114 -7.33 1.64 8.34
CA TYR A 114 -7.71 0.76 9.45
C TYR A 114 -6.53 0.37 10.34
N ILE A 115 -5.41 -0.05 9.74
CA ILE A 115 -4.23 -0.54 10.46
C ILE A 115 -3.58 0.58 11.28
N SER A 116 -3.57 1.81 10.73
CA SER A 116 -3.13 2.99 11.47
C SER A 116 -4.04 3.32 12.65
N GLN A 117 -5.37 3.21 12.48
CA GLN A 117 -6.34 3.53 13.54
C GLN A 117 -6.29 2.55 14.72
N ILE A 118 -6.17 1.25 14.46
CA ILE A 118 -6.09 0.24 15.53
C ILE A 118 -4.74 0.19 16.26
N GLY A 119 -3.76 0.99 15.82
CA GLY A 119 -2.49 1.19 16.51
C GLY A 119 -1.53 0.00 16.41
N ILE A 120 -1.62 -0.82 15.35
CA ILE A 120 -0.69 -1.94 15.18
C ILE A 120 0.68 -1.41 14.80
N ASN A 121 1.68 -1.74 15.61
CA ASN A 121 3.08 -1.46 15.34
C ASN A 121 3.61 -2.51 14.33
N PRO A 122 4.11 -2.10 13.15
CA PRO A 122 4.55 -3.03 12.12
C PRO A 122 5.84 -3.79 12.50
N TRP A 123 6.57 -3.35 13.52
CA TRP A 123 7.91 -3.86 13.84
C TRP A 123 7.89 -4.97 14.90
N ASP A 124 6.98 -4.87 15.88
CA ASP A 124 6.84 -5.84 16.96
C ASP A 124 5.41 -6.42 17.09
N PHE A 125 4.49 -5.97 16.23
CA PHE A 125 3.07 -6.31 16.25
C PHE A 125 2.34 -6.00 17.55
N GLY A 126 2.95 -5.16 18.41
CA GLY A 126 2.29 -4.60 19.57
C GLY A 126 1.19 -3.62 19.17
N ARG A 127 0.32 -3.31 20.13
CA ARG A 127 -0.74 -2.31 19.98
C ARG A 127 -0.49 -1.08 20.83
N ASP A 128 -0.51 0.08 20.20
CA ASP A 128 -0.46 1.39 20.84
C ASP A 128 -1.48 2.32 20.18
N ILE A 129 -2.65 2.48 20.81
CA ILE A 129 -3.70 3.38 20.33
C ILE A 129 -3.33 4.80 20.77
N SER A 130 -3.32 5.73 19.82
CA SER A 130 -2.96 7.12 20.07
C SER A 130 -3.93 7.81 21.06
N LEU A 131 -3.45 8.85 21.74
CA LEU A 131 -4.21 9.63 22.75
C LEU A 131 -5.54 10.20 22.22
N LEU A 132 -5.65 10.47 20.91
CA LEU A 132 -6.89 10.99 20.32
C LEU A 132 -7.96 9.90 20.18
N GLU A 133 -7.52 8.66 20.06
CA GLU A 133 -8.33 7.47 19.82
C GLU A 133 -8.54 6.61 21.09
N GLU A 134 -7.83 6.90 22.19
CA GLU A 134 -7.81 6.09 23.44
C GLU A 134 -9.20 5.84 24.07
N LYS A 135 -10.20 6.65 23.72
CA LYS A 135 -11.58 6.58 24.26
C LYS A 135 -12.59 6.03 23.26
N ASN A 136 -12.15 5.61 22.09
CA ASN A 136 -13.02 5.09 21.07
C ASN A 136 -13.18 3.57 21.23
N PRO A 137 -14.34 3.09 21.72
CA PRO A 137 -14.50 1.68 22.04
C PRO A 137 -14.47 0.77 20.80
N LEU A 138 -14.67 1.33 19.60
CA LEU A 138 -14.63 0.58 18.34
C LEU A 138 -13.21 0.12 17.99
N LEU A 139 -12.18 0.68 18.62
CA LEU A 139 -10.78 0.31 18.46
C LEU A 139 -10.32 -0.70 19.51
N ALA A 140 -11.19 -1.19 20.40
CA ALA A 140 -10.79 -2.12 21.45
C ALA A 140 -10.21 -3.41 20.88
N GLU A 141 -10.81 -3.94 19.82
CA GLU A 141 -10.45 -5.22 19.20
C GLU A 141 -9.89 -5.04 17.78
N THR A 142 -9.20 -6.07 17.29
CA THR A 142 -8.68 -6.15 15.92
C THR A 142 -9.33 -7.31 15.17
N THR A 143 -9.29 -7.23 13.83
CA THR A 143 -9.65 -8.36 12.96
C THR A 143 -8.69 -8.46 11.79
N CYS A 144 -8.48 -9.68 11.33
CA CYS A 144 -7.79 -10.00 10.09
C CYS A 144 -8.73 -10.67 9.06
N ASP A 145 -10.05 -10.68 9.31
CA ASP A 145 -11.04 -11.45 8.52
C ASP A 145 -11.35 -10.81 7.13
N PHE A 146 -10.46 -9.95 6.64
CA PHE A 146 -10.48 -9.39 5.29
C PHE A 146 -9.62 -10.24 4.34
N ASP A 147 -9.92 -10.16 3.04
CA ASP A 147 -9.30 -11.01 2.03
C ASP A 147 -8.08 -10.35 1.38
N ALA A 148 -8.10 -9.03 1.30
CA ALA A 148 -7.13 -8.25 0.57
C ALA A 148 -6.88 -6.88 1.21
N MET A 149 -5.81 -6.22 0.79
CA MET A 149 -5.55 -4.83 1.12
C MET A 149 -4.88 -4.09 -0.03
N GLU A 150 -5.00 -2.77 -0.03
CA GLU A 150 -4.28 -1.92 -0.97
C GLU A 150 -2.82 -1.73 -0.55
N VAL A 151 -1.90 -2.03 -1.46
CA VAL A 151 -0.48 -1.66 -1.33
C VAL A 151 -0.17 -0.46 -2.23
N PHE A 152 -0.73 -0.42 -3.43
CA PHE A 152 -0.60 0.73 -4.33
C PHE A 152 -1.85 1.60 -4.26
N ASN A 153 -1.74 2.74 -3.58
CA ASN A 153 -2.79 3.75 -3.56
C ASN A 153 -2.28 5.02 -4.26
N SER A 154 -3.03 5.53 -5.25
CA SER A 154 -2.63 6.70 -6.05
C SER A 154 -2.37 7.97 -5.23
N LYS A 155 -2.95 8.08 -4.02
CA LYS A 155 -2.75 9.20 -3.09
C LYS A 155 -1.44 9.08 -2.32
N ARG A 156 -0.98 7.85 -2.08
CA ARG A 156 0.08 7.54 -1.10
C ARG A 156 1.14 6.58 -1.67
N LEU A 157 1.66 6.87 -2.87
CA LEU A 157 2.78 6.10 -3.42
C LEU A 157 4.06 6.23 -2.57
N ASP A 158 4.14 7.24 -1.70
CA ASP A 158 5.18 7.37 -0.67
C ASP A 158 5.11 6.25 0.39
N LEU A 159 3.96 5.59 0.56
CA LEU A 159 3.75 4.49 1.50
C LEU A 159 4.02 3.09 0.92
N VAL A 160 4.58 2.97 -0.29
CA VAL A 160 4.88 1.64 -0.82
C VAL A 160 6.05 0.99 -0.07
N ARG A 161 7.07 1.77 0.29
CA ARG A 161 8.29 1.32 0.97
C ARG A 161 8.55 2.11 2.25
N THR A 162 9.09 1.44 3.27
CA THR A 162 9.61 2.13 4.44
C THR A 162 10.96 2.77 4.08
N PRO A 163 11.18 4.08 4.27
CA PRO A 163 12.49 4.66 4.06
C PRO A 163 13.47 4.28 5.19
N THR A 164 14.76 4.26 4.87
CA THR A 164 15.83 4.15 5.87
C THR A 164 15.99 5.44 6.66
N ASN A 165 16.65 5.38 7.81
CA ASN A 165 17.03 6.58 8.57
C ASN A 165 17.84 7.55 7.71
N ALA A 166 18.81 7.04 6.94
CA ALA A 166 19.66 7.88 6.10
C ALA A 166 18.88 8.64 5.04
N GLU A 167 17.95 7.98 4.34
CA GLU A 167 17.11 8.59 3.30
C GLU A 167 16.26 9.75 3.85
N VAL A 168 15.62 9.53 5.00
CA VAL A 168 14.81 10.56 5.67
C VAL A 168 15.67 11.74 6.13
N ILE A 169 16.83 11.47 6.75
CA ILE A 169 17.76 12.52 7.19
C ILE A 169 18.22 13.36 6.00
N VAL A 170 18.66 12.71 4.92
CA VAL A 170 19.17 13.37 3.71
C VAL A 170 18.09 14.25 3.10
N TYR A 171 16.87 13.74 2.90
CA TYR A 171 15.75 14.50 2.35
C TYR A 171 15.44 15.78 3.16
N ASN A 172 15.37 15.67 4.49
CA ASN A 172 15.06 16.81 5.36
C ASN A 172 16.21 17.83 5.41
N ARG A 173 17.47 17.40 5.43
CA ARG A 173 18.64 18.30 5.31
C ARG A 173 18.63 19.07 4.01
N CYS A 174 18.41 18.36 2.91
CA CYS A 174 18.28 18.91 1.57
C CYS A 174 17.19 19.96 1.49
N THR A 175 16.00 19.62 1.97
CA THR A 175 14.85 20.53 2.02
C THR A 175 15.19 21.80 2.78
N GLY A 176 15.74 21.68 3.99
CA GLY A 176 16.14 22.83 4.81
C GLY A 176 17.18 23.74 4.13
N ARG A 177 18.18 23.16 3.46
CA ARG A 177 19.23 23.93 2.75
C ARG A 177 18.68 24.60 1.48
N ILE A 178 17.87 23.91 0.69
CA ILE A 178 17.18 24.49 -0.48
C ILE A 178 16.29 25.65 -0.02
N ASP A 179 15.53 25.45 1.06
CA ASP A 179 14.63 26.46 1.63
C ASP A 179 15.36 27.68 2.18
N ALA A 180 16.56 27.51 2.73
CA ALA A 180 17.41 28.61 3.18
C ALA A 180 18.15 29.32 2.03
N ALA A 181 18.37 28.66 0.88
CA ALA A 181 19.13 29.22 -0.23
C ALA A 181 18.49 30.49 -0.81
N THR A 182 19.34 31.47 -1.08
CA THR A 182 19.04 32.79 -1.66
C THR A 182 19.79 33.06 -2.96
N THR A 183 20.76 32.22 -3.30
CA THR A 183 21.57 32.29 -4.52
C THR A 183 21.66 30.94 -5.23
N ILE A 184 22.01 30.95 -6.52
CA ILE A 184 22.19 29.72 -7.31
C ILE A 184 23.33 28.86 -6.75
N ALA A 185 24.44 29.48 -6.33
CA ALA A 185 25.56 28.75 -5.75
C ALA A 185 25.20 28.01 -4.45
N GLU A 186 24.31 28.59 -3.63
CA GLU A 186 23.77 27.92 -2.46
C GLU A 186 22.85 26.75 -2.83
N LEU A 187 22.04 26.88 -3.90
CA LEU A 187 21.23 25.76 -4.42
C LEU A 187 22.10 24.62 -4.95
N ASP A 188 23.14 24.93 -5.72
CA ASP A 188 24.08 23.94 -6.28
C ASP A 188 24.78 23.14 -5.17
N ALA A 189 25.01 23.76 -4.02
CA ALA A 189 25.65 23.14 -2.85
C ALA A 189 24.66 22.55 -1.84
N ALA A 190 23.34 22.63 -2.08
CA ALA A 190 22.34 22.29 -1.06
C ALA A 190 22.26 20.79 -0.77
N CYS A 191 22.53 19.94 -1.76
CA CYS A 191 22.27 18.50 -1.69
C CYS A 191 23.43 17.63 -2.19
N PRO A 192 24.64 17.77 -1.63
CA PRO A 192 25.79 16.95 -2.01
C PRO A 192 25.53 15.45 -1.83
N GLU A 193 24.65 15.06 -0.91
CA GLU A 193 24.30 13.67 -0.63
C GLU A 193 23.51 12.99 -1.77
N LEU A 194 22.77 13.76 -2.58
CA LEU A 194 21.97 13.25 -3.71
C LEU A 194 22.58 13.55 -5.07
N SER A 195 23.66 14.33 -5.11
CA SER A 195 24.33 14.71 -6.34
C SER A 195 25.69 14.03 -6.46
N GLU A 196 26.00 13.45 -7.62
CA GLU A 196 27.34 12.94 -7.94
C GLU A 196 28.32 14.09 -8.28
N GLY A 197 28.43 15.08 -7.40
CA GLY A 197 29.39 16.19 -7.53
C GLY A 197 28.99 17.32 -8.48
N GLY A 198 27.69 17.50 -8.75
CA GLY A 198 27.15 18.56 -9.59
C GLY A 198 25.80 19.11 -9.09
N PRO A 199 25.22 20.14 -9.73
CA PRO A 199 23.92 20.66 -9.32
C PRO A 199 22.81 19.63 -9.54
N LEU A 200 21.81 19.59 -8.64
CA LEU A 200 20.67 18.68 -8.79
C LEU A 200 19.87 18.96 -10.08
N ALA A 201 19.69 20.23 -10.42
CA ALA A 201 18.96 20.67 -11.60
C ALA A 201 19.68 21.84 -12.27
N THR A 202 19.25 22.20 -13.48
CA THR A 202 19.77 23.38 -14.19
C THR A 202 18.72 24.49 -14.22
N CYS A 203 19.15 25.73 -13.99
CA CYS A 203 18.28 26.90 -14.07
C CYS A 203 18.50 27.64 -15.39
N ALA A 204 17.40 27.90 -16.11
CA ALA A 204 17.47 28.53 -17.42
C ALA A 204 17.80 30.02 -17.30
N ASP A 205 18.42 30.58 -18.33
CA ASP A 205 18.71 32.02 -18.40
C ASP A 205 17.44 32.85 -18.23
N GLY A 206 17.46 33.80 -17.29
CA GLY A 206 16.32 34.67 -16.99
C GLY A 206 15.20 34.03 -16.16
N MET A 207 15.33 32.77 -15.74
CA MET A 207 14.40 32.10 -14.82
C MET A 207 14.39 32.83 -13.46
N ARG A 208 13.20 33.01 -12.86
CA ARG A 208 13.11 33.58 -11.51
C ARG A 208 13.74 32.62 -10.52
N PHE A 209 14.43 33.15 -9.52
CA PHE A 209 15.07 32.32 -8.49
C PHE A 209 14.09 31.36 -7.79
N VAL A 210 12.85 31.79 -7.56
CA VAL A 210 11.80 30.93 -6.97
C VAL A 210 11.46 29.73 -7.87
N ASP A 211 11.34 29.94 -9.18
CA ASP A 211 11.03 28.84 -10.12
C ASP A 211 12.22 27.87 -10.20
N CYS A 212 13.44 28.40 -10.18
CA CYS A 212 14.68 27.62 -10.11
C CYS A 212 14.72 26.76 -8.83
N LYS A 213 14.42 27.34 -7.67
CA LYS A 213 14.33 26.65 -6.40
C LYS A 213 13.29 25.52 -6.42
N ASP A 214 12.13 25.74 -7.04
CA ASP A 214 11.11 24.69 -7.19
C ASP A 214 11.58 23.55 -8.08
N ARG A 215 12.39 23.81 -9.13
CA ARG A 215 13.02 22.72 -9.90
C ARG A 215 13.97 21.88 -9.06
N TYR A 216 14.75 22.50 -8.16
CA TYR A 216 15.63 21.76 -7.23
C TYR A 216 14.80 20.90 -6.28
N ARG A 217 13.73 21.45 -5.69
CA ARG A 217 12.81 20.69 -4.83
C ARG A 217 12.23 19.46 -5.54
N ARG A 218 11.75 19.62 -6.78
CA ARG A 218 11.19 18.51 -7.57
C ARG A 218 12.23 17.45 -7.90
N ARG A 219 13.44 17.86 -8.30
CA ARG A 219 14.50 16.90 -8.62
C ARG A 219 15.03 16.19 -7.37
N MET A 220 15.13 16.90 -6.25
CA MET A 220 15.47 16.34 -4.94
C MET A 220 14.42 15.30 -4.52
N ALA A 221 13.13 15.64 -4.57
CA ALA A 221 12.05 14.73 -4.23
C ALA A 221 12.02 13.47 -5.13
N PHE A 222 12.24 13.64 -6.44
CA PHE A 222 12.39 12.51 -7.36
C PHE A 222 13.56 11.58 -6.98
N LEU A 223 14.74 12.14 -6.74
CA LEU A 223 15.93 11.34 -6.42
C LEU A 223 15.79 10.62 -5.08
N SER A 224 15.20 11.28 -4.08
CA SER A 224 14.91 10.66 -2.78
C SER A 224 13.86 9.56 -2.89
N ALA A 225 12.75 9.80 -3.61
CA ALA A 225 11.72 8.78 -3.82
C ALA A 225 12.27 7.57 -4.58
N ARG A 226 13.14 7.82 -5.58
CA ARG A 226 13.88 6.76 -6.27
C ARG A 226 14.72 5.92 -5.31
N GLN A 227 15.54 6.55 -4.46
CA GLN A 227 16.38 5.82 -3.49
C GLN A 227 15.53 4.94 -2.57
N ILE A 228 14.45 5.50 -2.02
CA ILE A 228 13.51 4.79 -1.13
C ILE A 228 12.89 3.56 -1.83
N LEU A 229 12.60 3.67 -3.14
CA LEU A 229 12.08 2.54 -3.93
C LEU A 229 13.17 1.50 -4.28
N GLU A 230 14.41 1.93 -4.52
CA GLU A 230 15.54 1.09 -4.93
C GLU A 230 16.22 0.41 -3.73
N ARG A 231 15.51 -0.50 -3.07
CA ARG A 231 16.00 -1.21 -1.88
C ARG A 231 17.30 -1.98 -2.14
N THR A 232 18.32 -1.82 -1.30
CA THR A 232 19.52 -2.69 -1.33
C THR A 232 19.33 -3.97 -0.51
N PRO A 233 20.06 -5.06 -0.81
CA PRO A 233 20.03 -6.28 0.02
C PRO A 233 20.41 -6.01 1.47
N GLU A 234 21.37 -5.11 1.72
CA GLU A 234 21.82 -4.75 3.06
C GLU A 234 20.73 -4.01 3.85
N GLU A 235 20.02 -3.07 3.23
CA GLU A 235 18.88 -2.38 3.86
C GLU A 235 17.74 -3.36 4.12
N GLN A 236 17.41 -4.24 3.15
CA GLN A 236 16.31 -5.18 3.33
C GLN A 236 16.60 -6.16 4.48
N ALA A 237 17.84 -6.66 4.56
CA ALA A 237 18.26 -7.51 5.66
C ALA A 237 18.22 -6.76 7.00
N ALA A 238 18.59 -5.48 7.03
CA ALA A 238 18.50 -4.66 8.23
C ALA A 238 17.05 -4.44 8.68
N PHE A 239 16.11 -4.30 7.76
CA PHE A 239 14.68 -4.14 8.06
C PHE A 239 14.08 -5.44 8.62
N PHE A 240 14.36 -6.57 7.98
CA PHE A 240 13.84 -7.86 8.43
C PHE A 240 14.46 -8.36 9.74
N ALA A 241 15.68 -7.92 10.06
CA ALA A 241 16.35 -8.22 11.32
C ALA A 241 16.19 -7.12 12.38
N PHE A 242 15.30 -6.14 12.15
CA PHE A 242 15.21 -4.94 12.96
C PHE A 242 14.67 -5.24 14.37
N ASP A 243 15.44 -4.86 15.39
CA ASP A 243 15.01 -4.90 16.78
C ASP A 243 14.44 -3.53 17.19
N PHE A 244 13.12 -3.42 17.10
CA PHE A 244 12.39 -2.18 17.44
C PHE A 244 12.68 -1.67 18.84
N ALA A 245 12.87 -2.56 19.83
CA ALA A 245 13.12 -2.19 21.22
C ALA A 245 14.45 -1.44 21.41
N SER A 246 15.38 -1.57 20.47
CA SER A 246 16.67 -0.89 20.47
C SER A 246 16.66 0.46 19.75
N SER A 247 15.56 0.78 19.05
CA SER A 247 15.46 1.98 18.23
C SER A 247 15.11 3.22 19.05
N SER A 248 15.53 4.39 18.55
CA SER A 248 15.03 5.67 19.01
C SER A 248 14.33 6.36 17.86
N PRO A 249 13.15 6.95 18.05
CA PRO A 249 12.53 7.63 16.93
C PRO A 249 13.38 8.86 16.48
N SER A 250 14.34 9.35 17.29
CA SER A 250 15.31 10.37 16.86
C SER A 250 16.30 9.88 15.78
N ASP A 251 16.34 8.58 15.51
CA ASP A 251 17.31 7.97 14.60
C ASP A 251 17.14 8.46 13.15
N CYS A 252 15.92 8.80 12.71
CA CYS A 252 15.68 9.46 11.42
C CYS A 252 15.52 10.99 11.47
N GLU A 253 15.75 11.63 12.61
CA GLU A 253 15.64 13.09 12.70
C GLU A 253 16.89 13.80 12.19
N ALA A 254 16.75 14.56 11.11
CA ALA A 254 17.83 15.38 10.59
C ALA A 254 18.45 16.34 11.61
N ALA A 255 17.67 16.84 12.59
CA ALA A 255 18.17 17.74 13.63
C ALA A 255 19.09 17.03 14.64
N SER A 256 18.90 15.73 14.85
CA SER A 256 19.70 14.89 15.75
C SER A 256 21.03 14.48 15.12
N HIS A 257 21.15 14.63 13.79
CA HIS A 257 22.34 14.29 13.02
C HIS A 257 22.89 15.53 12.32
N THR A 258 23.91 16.18 12.89
CA THR A 258 24.51 17.40 12.29
C THR A 258 25.76 17.13 11.46
N GLY A 259 26.35 15.93 11.57
CA GLY A 259 27.54 15.49 10.83
C GLY A 259 27.27 14.35 9.86
N GLU A 260 28.26 13.48 9.66
CA GLU A 260 28.05 12.20 8.96
C GLU A 260 26.99 11.37 9.71
N ILE A 261 26.16 10.65 8.94
CA ILE A 261 25.13 9.77 9.49
C ILE A 261 25.85 8.51 9.97
N ASP A 262 25.58 8.08 11.20
CA ASP A 262 26.20 6.89 11.77
C ASP A 262 25.80 5.65 10.94
N ALA A 263 26.80 4.96 10.40
CA ALA A 263 26.61 3.80 9.55
C ALA A 263 25.87 2.64 10.25
N SER A 264 25.90 2.60 11.60
CA SER A 264 25.18 1.58 12.38
C SER A 264 23.67 1.75 12.38
N ILE A 265 23.17 2.97 12.13
CA ILE A 265 21.73 3.26 12.06
C ILE A 265 21.26 3.62 10.66
N ALA A 266 22.18 3.98 9.75
CA ALA A 266 21.87 4.54 8.44
C ALA A 266 20.88 3.69 7.64
N ASN A 267 21.10 2.37 7.62
CA ASN A 267 20.28 1.40 6.88
C ASN A 267 19.11 0.82 7.70
N LEU A 268 18.98 1.20 8.98
CA LEU A 268 17.81 0.80 9.77
C LEU A 268 16.57 1.56 9.30
N PRO A 269 15.36 0.99 9.43
CA PRO A 269 14.13 1.67 9.02
C PRO A 269 13.88 2.92 9.86
N CYS A 270 13.39 3.98 9.24
CA CYS A 270 12.82 5.11 9.98
C CYS A 270 11.45 4.68 10.52
N THR A 271 11.35 4.51 11.83
CA THR A 271 10.16 3.97 12.49
C THR A 271 8.94 4.89 12.45
N ASP A 272 9.13 6.16 12.10
CA ASP A 272 8.04 7.12 11.88
C ASP A 272 7.28 6.90 10.55
N HIS A 273 7.80 6.06 9.64
CA HIS A 273 7.21 5.77 8.33
C HIS A 273 7.10 4.27 8.10
N VAL A 274 5.99 3.83 7.49
CA VAL A 274 5.69 2.41 7.27
C VAL A 274 5.27 2.20 5.82
N GLY A 275 6.04 1.38 5.11
CA GLY A 275 5.74 0.89 3.79
C GLY A 275 4.79 -0.29 3.85
N THR A 276 3.67 -0.20 3.16
CA THR A 276 2.62 -1.24 3.13
C THR A 276 3.10 -2.54 2.49
N TYR A 277 3.98 -2.47 1.48
CA TYR A 277 4.56 -3.68 0.87
C TYR A 277 5.58 -4.35 1.79
N ASP A 278 6.40 -3.56 2.49
CA ASP A 278 7.39 -4.09 3.43
C ASP A 278 6.69 -4.74 4.64
N GLU A 279 5.64 -4.10 5.17
CA GLU A 279 4.81 -4.65 6.24
C GLU A 279 4.06 -5.93 5.81
N TRP A 280 3.50 -5.96 4.60
CA TRP A 280 2.85 -7.14 4.05
C TRP A 280 3.76 -8.37 4.04
N MET A 281 5.03 -8.21 3.67
CA MET A 281 5.99 -9.30 3.71
C MET A 281 6.24 -9.80 5.14
N SER A 282 6.26 -8.91 6.14
CA SER A 282 6.35 -9.30 7.55
C SER A 282 5.09 -10.03 8.04
N TRP A 283 3.91 -9.68 7.53
CA TRP A 283 2.68 -10.42 7.80
C TRP A 283 2.71 -11.83 7.20
N LEU A 284 3.18 -11.98 5.97
CA LEU A 284 3.36 -13.29 5.35
C LEU A 284 4.35 -14.16 6.15
N ASP A 285 5.47 -13.60 6.60
CA ASP A 285 6.44 -14.32 7.44
C ASP A 285 5.81 -14.76 8.77
N ALA A 286 4.88 -13.96 9.31
CA ALA A 286 4.08 -14.29 10.48
C ALA A 286 2.86 -15.20 10.21
N GLY A 287 2.68 -15.67 8.97
CA GLY A 287 1.60 -16.59 8.59
C GLY A 287 0.25 -15.94 8.31
N LEU A 288 0.19 -14.62 8.10
CA LEU A 288 -1.00 -13.90 7.66
C LEU A 288 -1.01 -13.76 6.14
N ASP A 289 -1.84 -14.55 5.47
CA ASP A 289 -1.97 -14.58 4.01
C ASP A 289 -3.07 -13.61 3.53
N VAL A 290 -2.66 -12.39 3.19
CA VAL A 290 -3.55 -11.33 2.68
C VAL A 290 -3.15 -11.01 1.25
N THR A 291 -4.14 -10.90 0.37
CA THR A 291 -3.89 -10.53 -1.02
C THR A 291 -3.60 -9.03 -1.16
N ILE A 292 -2.55 -8.67 -1.90
CA ILE A 292 -2.27 -7.27 -2.23
C ILE A 292 -3.03 -6.83 -3.49
N THR A 293 -3.53 -5.60 -3.45
CA THR A 293 -4.29 -4.94 -4.53
C THR A 293 -3.82 -3.49 -4.71
N GLY A 294 -4.31 -2.83 -5.76
CA GLY A 294 -3.94 -1.47 -6.10
C GLY A 294 -5.13 -0.74 -6.71
N ALA A 295 -5.36 0.49 -6.25
CA ALA A 295 -6.52 1.28 -6.63
C ALA A 295 -6.20 2.75 -6.86
N SER A 296 -6.94 3.33 -7.80
CA SER A 296 -6.82 4.74 -8.16
C SER A 296 -7.45 5.71 -7.17
N ASP A 297 -8.40 5.26 -6.34
CA ASP A 297 -9.13 6.13 -5.40
C ASP A 297 -9.69 7.41 -6.09
N SER A 298 -10.23 7.20 -7.29
CA SER A 298 -10.70 8.27 -8.17
C SER A 298 -12.11 8.69 -7.79
N HIS A 299 -12.27 9.97 -7.44
CA HIS A 299 -13.52 10.56 -6.94
C HIS A 299 -14.17 11.55 -7.92
N GLY A 300 -13.55 11.76 -9.09
CA GLY A 300 -13.98 12.72 -10.08
C GLY A 300 -13.08 12.70 -11.31
N TYR A 301 -13.18 13.75 -12.11
CA TYR A 301 -12.50 13.82 -13.42
C TYR A 301 -10.98 14.01 -13.33
N TYR A 302 -10.48 14.52 -12.20
CA TYR A 302 -9.06 14.89 -12.05
C TYR A 302 -8.15 13.68 -11.80
N ARG A 303 -8.67 12.58 -11.24
CA ARG A 303 -7.91 11.33 -11.08
C ARG A 303 -8.44 10.30 -12.06
N GLU A 304 -7.55 9.81 -12.91
CA GLU A 304 -7.86 8.76 -13.87
C GLU A 304 -8.22 7.47 -13.12
N PRO A 305 -9.36 6.83 -13.45
CA PRO A 305 -9.70 5.54 -12.87
C PRO A 305 -8.72 4.47 -13.32
N GLY A 306 -8.23 3.66 -12.37
CA GLY A 306 -7.32 2.55 -12.67
C GLY A 306 -5.84 2.91 -12.81
N THR A 307 -5.41 4.03 -12.23
CA THR A 307 -3.98 4.39 -12.10
C THR A 307 -3.63 4.62 -10.61
N PRO A 308 -3.18 3.59 -9.86
CA PRO A 308 -2.92 2.19 -10.27
C PRO A 308 -4.19 1.33 -10.39
N ARG A 309 -4.03 0.11 -10.92
CA ARG A 309 -5.07 -0.93 -11.04
C ARG A 309 -4.57 -2.28 -10.54
N THR A 310 -5.50 -3.23 -10.41
CA THR A 310 -5.19 -4.64 -10.19
C THR A 310 -5.59 -5.45 -11.42
N TRP A 311 -4.65 -6.22 -11.95
CA TRP A 311 -4.96 -7.29 -12.90
C TRP A 311 -5.39 -8.52 -12.14
N VAL A 312 -6.51 -9.14 -12.53
CA VAL A 312 -7.04 -10.34 -11.90
C VAL A 312 -7.20 -11.41 -12.96
N ARG A 313 -6.88 -12.66 -12.62
CA ARG A 313 -7.06 -13.79 -13.53
C ARG A 313 -8.53 -13.88 -13.97
N SER A 314 -8.77 -14.17 -15.25
CA SER A 314 -10.09 -14.39 -15.81
C SER A 314 -10.04 -15.48 -16.87
N ASP A 315 -11.12 -16.25 -16.97
CA ASP A 315 -11.34 -17.26 -18.01
C ASP A 315 -12.11 -16.71 -19.23
N ALA A 316 -12.54 -15.44 -19.18
CA ALA A 316 -13.27 -14.77 -20.24
C ALA A 316 -12.36 -13.86 -21.08
N ASP A 317 -12.42 -14.03 -22.41
CA ASP A 317 -11.71 -13.16 -23.37
C ASP A 317 -12.48 -11.88 -23.74
N ASP A 318 -13.80 -11.86 -23.53
CA ASP A 318 -14.65 -10.69 -23.79
C ASP A 318 -14.99 -10.04 -22.44
N PRO A 319 -14.62 -8.77 -22.21
CA PRO A 319 -14.94 -8.06 -20.97
C PRO A 319 -16.40 -8.19 -20.57
N GLY A 320 -17.34 -8.13 -21.52
CA GLY A 320 -18.77 -8.21 -21.25
C GLY A 320 -19.27 -9.54 -20.68
N HIS A 321 -18.44 -10.58 -20.69
CA HIS A 321 -18.76 -11.91 -20.15
C HIS A 321 -18.01 -12.24 -18.85
N ILE A 322 -17.22 -11.31 -18.32
CA ILE A 322 -16.51 -11.52 -17.06
C ILE A 322 -17.54 -11.64 -15.91
N ASP A 323 -17.43 -12.70 -15.10
CA ASP A 323 -18.22 -12.82 -13.87
C ASP A 323 -17.50 -12.11 -12.71
N VAL A 324 -18.08 -11.02 -12.21
CA VAL A 324 -17.55 -10.24 -11.08
C VAL A 324 -17.41 -11.07 -9.80
N SER A 325 -18.25 -12.08 -9.60
CA SER A 325 -18.10 -12.99 -8.45
C SER A 325 -16.90 -13.92 -8.60
N ALA A 326 -16.61 -14.37 -9.82
CA ALA A 326 -15.38 -15.12 -10.10
C ALA A 326 -14.16 -14.23 -9.90
N VAL A 327 -14.19 -12.97 -10.35
CA VAL A 327 -13.12 -11.98 -10.08
C VAL A 327 -12.89 -11.81 -8.57
N ALA A 328 -13.95 -11.66 -7.78
CA ALA A 328 -13.81 -11.60 -6.32
C ALA A 328 -13.14 -12.87 -5.76
N GLY A 329 -13.53 -14.05 -6.26
CA GLY A 329 -12.91 -15.31 -5.85
C GLY A 329 -11.43 -15.45 -6.22
N GLU A 330 -11.03 -14.97 -7.39
CA GLU A 330 -9.63 -14.94 -7.82
C GLU A 330 -8.80 -13.97 -6.96
N ILE A 331 -9.37 -12.84 -6.52
CA ILE A 331 -8.71 -11.95 -5.54
C ILE A 331 -8.56 -12.66 -4.19
N VAL A 332 -9.60 -13.30 -3.67
CA VAL A 332 -9.50 -14.07 -2.40
C VAL A 332 -8.42 -15.17 -2.50
N ALA A 333 -8.25 -15.75 -3.69
CA ALA A 333 -7.22 -16.77 -3.95
C ALA A 333 -5.81 -16.21 -4.18
N GLY A 334 -5.60 -14.88 -4.14
CA GLY A 334 -4.30 -14.27 -4.38
C GLY A 334 -3.89 -14.13 -5.84
N HIS A 335 -4.78 -14.46 -6.79
CA HIS A 335 -4.53 -14.34 -8.24
C HIS A 335 -4.74 -12.90 -8.75
N ALA A 336 -4.07 -11.97 -8.08
CA ALA A 336 -4.12 -10.53 -8.31
C ALA A 336 -2.71 -9.96 -8.50
N LEU A 337 -2.58 -8.97 -9.38
CA LEU A 337 -1.35 -8.24 -9.64
C LEU A 337 -1.64 -6.74 -9.58
N PRO A 338 -1.40 -6.07 -8.43
CA PRO A 338 -1.39 -4.62 -8.40
C PRO A 338 -0.28 -4.08 -9.29
N SER A 339 -0.65 -3.11 -10.14
CA SER A 339 0.24 -2.56 -11.15
C SER A 339 -0.12 -1.11 -11.45
N TYR A 340 0.92 -0.29 -11.49
CA TYR A 340 0.98 0.97 -12.19
C TYR A 340 1.91 0.77 -13.40
N GLY A 341 1.42 0.10 -14.44
CA GLY A 341 2.12 -0.09 -15.72
C GLY A 341 2.61 -1.52 -15.99
N PRO A 342 3.72 -1.97 -15.39
CA PRO A 342 4.32 -3.27 -15.71
C PRO A 342 3.40 -4.47 -15.47
N PHE A 343 3.55 -5.53 -16.26
CA PHE A 343 2.84 -6.79 -16.08
C PHE A 343 3.84 -7.92 -15.80
N ILE A 344 3.63 -8.64 -14.70
CA ILE A 344 4.54 -9.68 -14.22
C ILE A 344 3.82 -11.02 -14.29
N ARG A 345 4.46 -12.01 -14.92
CA ARG A 345 4.11 -13.43 -14.79
C ARG A 345 5.28 -14.14 -14.11
N ALA A 346 4.97 -14.89 -13.06
CA ALA A 346 5.94 -15.65 -12.30
C ALA A 346 5.40 -17.05 -12.02
N SER A 347 6.25 -18.06 -11.96
CA SER A 347 5.84 -19.37 -11.47
C SER A 347 6.97 -20.19 -10.87
N VAL A 348 6.65 -21.03 -9.89
CA VAL A 348 7.54 -22.04 -9.31
C VAL A 348 6.85 -23.39 -9.46
N ASN A 349 7.47 -24.33 -10.17
CA ASN A 349 6.89 -25.65 -10.45
C ASN A 349 5.46 -25.61 -11.06
N GLY A 350 5.13 -24.52 -11.78
CA GLY A 350 3.80 -24.29 -12.37
C GLY A 350 2.77 -23.64 -11.46
N ALA A 351 3.08 -23.42 -10.18
CA ALA A 351 2.28 -22.61 -9.27
C ALA A 351 2.56 -21.12 -9.52
N GLU A 352 1.52 -20.31 -9.62
CA GLU A 352 1.57 -18.87 -9.91
C GLU A 352 1.37 -18.04 -8.61
N PRO A 353 1.55 -16.69 -8.62
CA PRO A 353 1.21 -15.85 -7.48
C PRO A 353 -0.21 -16.13 -6.97
N GLY A 354 -0.34 -16.41 -5.67
CA GLY A 354 -1.57 -16.89 -5.04
C GLY A 354 -1.64 -18.41 -4.87
N ASP A 355 -0.80 -19.21 -5.52
CA ASP A 355 -0.78 -20.68 -5.37
C ASP A 355 0.21 -21.17 -4.28
N LEU A 356 0.18 -22.47 -4.01
CA LEU A 356 1.16 -23.19 -3.18
C LEU A 356 2.08 -24.06 -4.05
N ALA A 357 3.39 -23.85 -3.94
CA ALA A 357 4.42 -24.61 -4.63
C ALA A 357 5.18 -25.49 -3.65
N THR A 358 5.13 -26.81 -3.83
CA THR A 358 6.03 -27.71 -3.10
C THR A 358 7.45 -27.60 -3.68
N VAL A 359 8.43 -27.26 -2.84
CA VAL A 359 9.85 -27.13 -3.19
C VAL A 359 10.69 -28.02 -2.30
N SER A 360 11.79 -28.57 -2.83
CA SER A 360 12.68 -29.44 -2.06
C SER A 360 14.11 -29.37 -2.58
N GLY A 361 15.07 -29.81 -1.77
CA GLY A 361 16.49 -29.75 -2.10
C GLY A 361 17.14 -28.44 -1.66
N ALA A 362 18.22 -28.05 -2.35
CA ALA A 362 18.98 -26.85 -1.99
C ALA A 362 18.46 -25.58 -2.68
N THR A 363 17.91 -25.73 -3.89
CA THR A 363 17.48 -24.61 -4.74
C THR A 363 16.19 -24.95 -5.48
N PHE A 364 15.44 -23.93 -5.86
CA PHE A 364 14.28 -24.03 -6.76
C PHE A 364 14.40 -23.00 -7.89
N ASP A 365 13.64 -23.20 -8.96
CA ASP A 365 13.63 -22.33 -10.13
C ASP A 365 12.37 -21.48 -10.17
N LEU A 366 12.54 -20.16 -10.32
CA LEU A 366 11.48 -19.18 -10.57
C LEU A 366 11.48 -18.82 -12.06
N ALA A 367 10.46 -19.23 -12.81
CA ALA A 367 10.26 -18.75 -14.17
C ALA A 367 9.60 -17.37 -14.12
N LEU A 368 10.21 -16.38 -14.76
CA LEU A 368 9.84 -14.97 -14.66
C LEU A 368 9.73 -14.33 -16.05
N ASN A 369 8.60 -13.68 -16.31
CA ASN A 369 8.36 -12.85 -17.48
C ASN A 369 7.83 -11.48 -17.06
N VAL A 370 8.51 -10.41 -17.45
CA VAL A 370 8.12 -9.01 -17.16
C VAL A 370 7.90 -8.28 -18.48
N GLN A 371 6.79 -7.56 -18.58
CA GLN A 371 6.39 -6.83 -19.77
C GLN A 371 5.96 -5.41 -19.46
N THR A 372 6.27 -4.50 -20.38
CA THR A 372 5.85 -3.10 -20.36
C THR A 372 5.31 -2.71 -21.74
N ALA A 373 4.59 -1.59 -21.80
CA ALA A 373 4.18 -1.01 -23.08
C ALA A 373 5.35 -0.20 -23.67
N SER A 374 5.39 -0.01 -24.99
CA SER A 374 6.55 0.57 -25.71
C SER A 374 6.89 2.05 -25.44
N TRP A 375 6.32 2.67 -24.39
CA TRP A 375 6.40 4.10 -24.10
C TRP A 375 6.75 4.42 -22.63
N PHE A 376 6.92 3.39 -21.80
CA PHE A 376 7.57 3.43 -20.47
C PHE A 376 8.37 2.12 -20.32
N GLY A 377 9.20 1.98 -19.29
CA GLY A 377 10.02 0.77 -19.13
C GLY A 377 10.21 0.36 -17.68
N VAL A 378 10.81 -0.82 -17.51
CA VAL A 378 11.36 -1.30 -16.24
C VAL A 378 12.87 -1.34 -16.38
N ASP A 379 13.60 -0.87 -15.36
CA ASP A 379 15.06 -0.99 -15.28
C ASP A 379 15.55 -1.77 -14.07
N ARG A 380 14.62 -2.21 -13.22
CA ARG A 380 14.92 -2.96 -12.01
C ARG A 380 13.85 -4.00 -11.70
N VAL A 381 14.28 -5.23 -11.44
CA VAL A 381 13.42 -6.29 -10.90
C VAL A 381 14.03 -6.83 -9.61
N GLU A 382 13.20 -6.92 -8.59
CA GLU A 382 13.56 -7.39 -7.26
C GLU A 382 12.80 -8.69 -6.96
N ILE A 383 13.50 -9.70 -6.48
CA ILE A 383 12.92 -10.99 -6.10
C ILE A 383 13.20 -11.21 -4.62
N TYR A 384 12.11 -11.35 -3.86
CA TYR A 384 12.13 -11.55 -2.42
C TYR A 384 11.86 -13.01 -2.08
N VAL A 385 12.61 -13.56 -1.13
CA VAL A 385 12.34 -14.87 -0.52
C VAL A 385 12.25 -14.67 0.99
N ASN A 386 11.09 -14.98 1.58
CA ASN A 386 10.78 -14.71 2.99
C ASN A 386 11.13 -13.27 3.40
N GLY A 387 10.76 -12.33 2.53
CA GLY A 387 11.01 -10.90 2.73
C GLY A 387 12.46 -10.43 2.60
N LEU A 388 13.42 -11.33 2.41
CA LEU A 388 14.81 -10.98 2.10
C LEU A 388 14.97 -10.77 0.59
N LEU A 389 15.72 -9.74 0.20
CA LEU A 389 15.99 -9.44 -1.20
C LEU A 389 17.04 -10.41 -1.77
N ALA A 390 16.57 -11.54 -2.30
CA ALA A 390 17.40 -12.64 -2.77
C ALA A 390 18.09 -12.33 -4.10
N LYS A 391 17.45 -11.54 -4.97
CA LYS A 391 18.01 -11.15 -6.27
C LYS A 391 17.55 -9.76 -6.68
N VAL A 392 18.50 -8.99 -7.23
CA VAL A 392 18.24 -7.77 -7.99
C VAL A 392 18.71 -7.98 -9.42
N MET A 393 17.84 -7.67 -10.38
CA MET A 393 18.17 -7.61 -11.80
C MET A 393 18.11 -6.14 -12.23
N THR A 394 19.22 -5.64 -12.78
CA THR A 394 19.26 -4.31 -13.40
C THR A 394 19.19 -4.45 -14.90
N LEU A 395 18.26 -3.76 -15.54
CA LEU A 395 18.06 -3.77 -16.99
C LEU A 395 18.62 -2.48 -17.59
N ASP A 396 19.28 -2.64 -18.74
CA ASP A 396 19.95 -1.55 -19.45
C ASP A 396 19.35 -1.35 -20.84
N HIS A 397 18.04 -1.10 -20.86
CA HIS A 397 17.31 -0.68 -22.04
C HIS A 397 16.26 0.37 -21.65
N GLY A 398 15.86 1.16 -22.65
CA GLY A 398 14.77 2.11 -22.54
C GLY A 398 13.39 1.46 -22.79
N PRO A 399 12.35 2.27 -23.02
CA PRO A 399 10.95 1.84 -23.06
C PRO A 399 10.54 1.07 -24.34
N GLU A 400 11.43 0.89 -25.32
CA GLU A 400 11.05 0.20 -26.57
C GLU A 400 10.90 -1.33 -26.43
N ALA A 401 11.42 -1.91 -25.35
CA ALA A 401 11.23 -3.33 -25.05
C ALA A 401 9.79 -3.60 -24.60
N ILE A 402 9.17 -4.67 -25.14
CA ILE A 402 7.86 -5.14 -24.68
C ILE A 402 8.02 -6.28 -23.67
N VAL A 403 9.06 -7.08 -23.83
CA VAL A 403 9.44 -8.15 -22.90
C VAL A 403 10.76 -7.72 -22.28
N ASP A 404 10.67 -7.16 -21.08
CA ASP A 404 11.81 -6.65 -20.31
C ASP A 404 12.64 -7.81 -19.71
N VAL A 405 11.95 -8.88 -19.30
CA VAL A 405 12.56 -10.10 -18.74
C VAL A 405 11.82 -11.34 -19.25
N ASP A 406 12.57 -12.38 -19.62
CA ASP A 406 12.06 -13.73 -19.90
C ASP A 406 13.13 -14.75 -19.49
N GLU A 407 13.23 -15.02 -18.19
CA GLU A 407 14.33 -15.77 -17.59
C GLU A 407 13.84 -16.80 -16.55
N VAL A 408 14.71 -17.77 -16.26
CA VAL A 408 14.55 -18.67 -15.11
C VAL A 408 15.63 -18.32 -14.09
N VAL A 409 15.21 -17.94 -12.89
CA VAL A 409 16.09 -17.54 -11.79
C VAL A 409 16.13 -18.65 -10.75
N THR A 410 17.31 -19.22 -10.52
CA THR A 410 17.51 -20.21 -9.46
C THR A 410 17.73 -19.51 -8.11
N LEU A 411 16.96 -19.91 -7.09
CA LEU A 411 16.95 -19.34 -5.74
C LEU A 411 17.16 -20.45 -4.70
N ASP A 412 17.66 -20.09 -3.52
CA ASP A 412 17.84 -21.04 -2.41
C ASP A 412 16.50 -21.39 -1.76
N VAL A 413 16.29 -22.67 -1.44
CA VAL A 413 15.10 -23.12 -0.68
C VAL A 413 15.20 -22.60 0.77
N PRO A 414 14.15 -21.95 1.31
CA PRO A 414 14.17 -21.48 2.69
C PRO A 414 14.17 -22.64 3.70
N ALA A 415 14.54 -22.36 4.95
CA ALA A 415 14.71 -23.38 6.00
C ALA A 415 13.39 -24.00 6.49
N LYS A 416 12.28 -23.30 6.25
CA LYS A 416 10.89 -23.67 6.54
C LYS A 416 10.03 -23.20 5.38
N ASP A 417 8.74 -23.50 5.43
CA ASP A 417 7.77 -22.88 4.55
C ASP A 417 7.98 -21.38 4.45
N GLY A 418 7.70 -20.86 3.27
CA GLY A 418 8.11 -19.53 2.92
C GLY A 418 7.30 -18.97 1.78
N PHE A 419 7.77 -17.89 1.19
CA PHE A 419 7.13 -17.29 0.03
C PHE A 419 8.18 -16.65 -0.87
N VAL A 420 7.81 -16.51 -2.14
CA VAL A 420 8.52 -15.66 -3.10
C VAL A 420 7.57 -14.60 -3.66
N SER A 421 8.05 -13.36 -3.74
CA SER A 421 7.34 -12.24 -4.38
C SER A 421 8.29 -11.45 -5.27
N VAL A 422 7.75 -10.78 -6.28
CA VAL A 422 8.53 -10.05 -7.29
C VAL A 422 8.01 -8.62 -7.41
N VAL A 423 8.93 -7.65 -7.45
CA VAL A 423 8.64 -6.24 -7.75
C VAL A 423 9.38 -5.83 -9.00
N ALA A 424 8.69 -5.18 -9.94
CA ALA A 424 9.30 -4.57 -11.13
C ALA A 424 9.15 -3.05 -11.06
N LEU A 425 10.22 -2.31 -11.36
CA LEU A 425 10.32 -0.86 -11.18
C LEU A 425 10.98 -0.19 -12.41
N GLY A 426 10.39 0.91 -12.87
CA GLY A 426 11.00 1.86 -13.79
C GLY A 426 11.43 3.11 -13.04
N THR A 427 12.72 3.28 -12.74
CA THR A 427 13.22 4.38 -11.90
C THR A 427 14.15 5.34 -12.63
N LYS A 428 14.58 5.00 -13.85
CA LYS A 428 15.33 5.90 -14.74
C LYS A 428 14.40 6.92 -15.41
N ASP A 429 14.91 8.14 -15.61
CA ASP A 429 14.17 9.25 -16.25
C ASP A 429 13.56 8.85 -17.62
N GLU A 430 14.25 8.02 -18.39
CA GLU A 430 13.80 7.55 -19.72
C GLU A 430 12.72 6.46 -19.69
N ASN A 431 12.55 5.80 -18.54
CA ASN A 431 11.61 4.70 -18.34
C ASN A 431 10.34 5.13 -17.60
N LEU A 432 10.29 6.35 -17.07
CA LEU A 432 9.07 6.91 -16.51
C LEU A 432 7.95 6.93 -17.56
N PHE A 433 6.70 6.98 -17.11
CA PHE A 433 5.60 7.33 -17.98
C PHE A 433 5.92 8.65 -18.68
N GLY A 434 6.17 8.60 -20.00
CA GLY A 434 6.38 9.79 -20.83
C GLY A 434 5.29 10.83 -20.55
N PRO A 435 5.51 12.13 -20.83
CA PRO A 435 4.83 13.22 -20.13
C PRO A 435 3.33 12.97 -19.95
N ALA A 436 2.95 12.54 -18.74
CA ALA A 436 1.56 12.40 -18.35
C ALA A 436 1.05 13.82 -18.07
N GLU A 437 0.29 14.39 -19.01
CA GLU A 437 -0.52 15.58 -18.71
C GLU A 437 -1.68 15.16 -17.83
N LEU A 438 -1.40 14.96 -16.54
CA LEU A 438 -2.46 14.96 -15.55
C LEU A 438 -2.89 16.42 -15.35
N GLU A 439 -4.18 16.72 -15.49
CA GLU A 439 -4.76 17.99 -15.02
C GLU A 439 -4.72 18.12 -13.48
N VAL A 440 -3.93 17.27 -12.80
CA VAL A 440 -3.61 17.40 -11.38
C VAL A 440 -2.42 18.35 -11.25
N ALA A 441 -2.72 19.63 -11.05
CA ALA A 441 -1.74 20.56 -10.53
C ALA A 441 -1.39 20.17 -9.08
N PHE A 442 -0.36 19.33 -8.93
CA PHE A 442 0.23 18.90 -7.66
C PHE A 442 -0.60 17.88 -6.87
N GLY A 443 0.12 16.94 -6.25
CA GLY A 443 -0.45 15.93 -5.34
C GLY A 443 -1.45 16.60 -4.41
N GLU A 444 -2.61 15.97 -4.28
CA GLU A 444 -3.70 16.49 -3.46
C GLU A 444 -3.16 16.81 -2.06
N LEU A 445 -3.59 17.95 -1.50
CA LEU A 445 -3.29 18.24 -0.10
C LEU A 445 -3.82 17.07 0.72
N GLN A 446 -2.91 16.26 1.25
CA GLN A 446 -3.23 15.12 2.10
C GLN A 446 -4.13 15.63 3.22
N LEU A 447 -5.42 15.29 3.20
CA LEU A 447 -6.39 15.73 4.20
C LEU A 447 -5.90 15.42 5.63
N PRO A 448 -5.26 14.25 5.90
CA PRO A 448 -4.59 14.01 7.18
C PRO A 448 -3.51 15.04 7.49
N ARG A 449 -2.68 15.42 6.52
CA ARG A 449 -1.65 16.44 6.70
C ARG A 449 -2.23 17.83 6.94
N ILE A 450 -3.32 18.21 6.28
CA ILE A 450 -4.00 19.49 6.56
C ILE A 450 -4.56 19.51 7.98
N LEU A 451 -5.21 18.43 8.42
CA LEU A 451 -5.72 18.29 9.79
C LEU A 451 -4.57 18.32 10.80
N THR A 452 -3.49 17.56 10.59
CA THR A 452 -2.29 17.59 11.45
C THR A 452 -1.62 18.97 11.46
N LEU A 453 -1.55 19.67 10.33
CA LEU A 453 -1.03 21.04 10.24
C LEU A 453 -1.97 22.03 10.97
N ALA A 454 -3.28 21.83 10.90
CA ALA A 454 -4.26 22.62 11.64
C ALA A 454 -4.17 22.38 13.15
N PHE A 455 -4.04 21.12 13.59
CA PHE A 455 -3.89 20.76 15.01
C PHE A 455 -2.53 21.17 15.60
N SER A 456 -1.44 21.07 14.83
CA SER A 456 -0.11 21.54 15.25
C SER A 456 0.00 23.06 15.34
N SER A 457 -0.97 23.81 14.81
CA SER A 457 -1.09 25.26 15.03
C SER A 457 -1.68 25.64 16.40
N LEU A 458 -2.21 24.66 17.16
CA LEU A 458 -2.72 24.86 18.52
C LEU A 458 -1.61 24.67 19.56
N PRO A 459 -1.25 25.69 20.36
CA PRO A 459 -0.09 25.66 21.26
C PRO A 459 -0.09 24.53 22.30
N LEU A 460 -1.27 24.04 22.69
CA LEU A 460 -1.43 22.97 23.68
C LEU A 460 -1.19 21.58 23.06
N VAL A 461 -1.46 21.42 21.76
CA VAL A 461 -1.32 20.17 21.01
C VAL A 461 0.10 20.05 20.43
N SER A 462 0.66 21.16 19.96
CA SER A 462 2.03 21.24 19.41
C SER A 462 3.14 20.96 20.43
N SER A 463 2.88 21.12 21.74
CA SER A 463 3.84 20.79 22.79
C SER A 463 3.88 19.31 23.16
N ILE A 464 2.95 18.52 22.64
CA ILE A 464 2.77 17.09 22.95
C ILE A 464 3.10 16.22 21.73
N LEU A 465 2.82 16.71 20.52
CA LEU A 465 3.11 15.99 19.27
C LEU A 465 4.50 16.33 18.73
N ARG A 466 5.36 15.31 18.65
CA ARG A 466 6.64 15.39 17.95
C ARG A 466 6.39 15.47 16.43
N PRO A 467 6.98 16.42 15.70
CA PRO A 467 6.80 16.50 14.25
C PRO A 467 7.49 15.30 13.56
N THR A 468 6.70 14.53 12.82
CA THR A 468 7.21 13.44 11.97
C THR A 468 8.16 14.00 10.90
N PRO A 469 9.39 13.45 10.77
CA PRO A 469 10.29 13.81 9.68
C PRO A 469 9.61 13.64 8.31
N ALA A 470 9.82 14.57 7.38
CA ALA A 470 9.16 14.49 6.08
C ALA A 470 9.82 13.46 5.17
N VAL A 471 9.04 12.88 4.25
CA VAL A 471 9.50 12.10 3.09
C VAL A 471 9.04 12.80 1.82
N PRO A 472 9.61 12.51 0.64
CA PRO A 472 9.06 12.99 -0.61
C PRO A 472 7.63 12.48 -0.78
N ASP A 473 6.67 13.38 -0.90
CA ASP A 473 5.25 13.12 -1.17
C ASP A 473 4.79 13.73 -2.51
N PHE A 474 5.75 14.33 -3.24
CA PHE A 474 5.53 14.90 -4.55
C PHE A 474 6.70 14.57 -5.49
N PHE A 475 6.49 13.59 -6.35
CA PHE A 475 7.46 13.10 -7.33
C PHE A 475 6.69 12.54 -8.55
N PRO A 476 7.32 12.41 -9.74
CA PRO A 476 6.66 11.77 -10.87
C PRO A 476 6.31 10.32 -10.53
N VAL A 477 5.24 9.81 -11.10
CA VAL A 477 4.86 8.41 -10.90
C VAL A 477 5.91 7.49 -11.53
N PHE A 478 6.41 6.55 -10.75
CA PHE A 478 7.28 5.47 -11.22
C PHE A 478 6.41 4.31 -11.72
N PRO A 479 6.66 3.76 -12.93
CA PRO A 479 6.10 2.47 -13.31
C PRO A 479 6.49 1.41 -12.29
N MET A 480 5.51 0.72 -11.72
CA MET A 480 5.74 -0.32 -10.73
C MET A 480 4.67 -1.39 -10.73
N ALA A 481 5.06 -2.63 -10.44
CA ALA A 481 4.14 -3.74 -10.21
C ALA A 481 4.72 -4.66 -9.13
N ALA A 482 3.86 -5.30 -8.34
CA ALA A 482 4.26 -6.27 -7.33
C ALA A 482 3.36 -7.49 -7.40
N THR A 483 3.93 -8.69 -7.43
CA THR A 483 3.14 -9.93 -7.38
C THR A 483 2.66 -10.20 -5.97
N ASN A 484 1.50 -10.86 -5.84
CA ASN A 484 1.20 -11.63 -4.64
C ASN A 484 2.27 -12.73 -4.41
N ALA A 485 2.24 -13.35 -3.23
CA ALA A 485 3.16 -14.40 -2.87
C ALA A 485 2.87 -15.69 -3.64
N ILE A 486 3.91 -16.35 -4.16
CA ILE A 486 3.87 -17.79 -4.41
C ILE A 486 4.32 -18.43 -3.10
N ARG A 487 3.41 -19.15 -2.45
CA ARG A 487 3.69 -19.82 -1.16
C ARG A 487 4.56 -21.04 -1.43
N LEU A 488 5.53 -21.28 -0.57
CA LEU A 488 6.50 -22.36 -0.68
C LEU A 488 6.26 -23.36 0.45
N ASP A 489 5.85 -24.58 0.08
CA ASP A 489 5.73 -25.74 0.97
C ASP A 489 7.07 -26.51 0.92
N VAL A 490 7.85 -26.40 1.98
CA VAL A 490 9.23 -26.95 2.06
C VAL A 490 9.23 -28.35 2.67
N ASP A 491 8.32 -28.63 3.59
CA ASP A 491 8.25 -29.94 4.25
C ASP A 491 7.37 -30.97 3.52
N GLY A 492 6.60 -30.52 2.52
CA GLY A 492 5.81 -31.34 1.63
C GLY A 492 4.49 -31.82 2.24
N ASP A 493 3.99 -31.18 3.29
CA ASP A 493 2.75 -31.55 3.96
C ASP A 493 1.48 -30.99 3.28
N GLY A 494 1.66 -30.09 2.30
CA GLY A 494 0.58 -29.45 1.54
C GLY A 494 -0.13 -28.32 2.26
N VAL A 495 0.42 -27.84 3.38
CA VAL A 495 -0.03 -26.68 4.15
C VAL A 495 1.07 -25.63 4.10
N TRP A 496 0.70 -24.36 4.00
CA TRP A 496 1.66 -23.27 4.13
C TRP A 496 1.71 -22.80 5.58
N LYS A 497 2.83 -23.00 6.25
CA LYS A 497 3.01 -22.60 7.65
C LYS A 497 4.42 -22.04 7.92
N PRO A 498 4.68 -20.77 7.57
CA PRO A 498 6.01 -20.16 7.74
C PRO A 498 6.38 -19.91 9.21
N SER A 499 5.37 -19.69 10.07
CA SER A 499 5.55 -19.42 11.49
C SER A 499 4.62 -20.27 12.36
N ASP A 500 5.10 -20.56 13.59
CA ASP A 500 4.29 -21.15 14.66
C ASP A 500 3.58 -20.08 15.50
N ALA A 501 4.00 -18.83 15.40
CA ALA A 501 3.37 -17.71 16.10
C ALA A 501 2.01 -17.40 15.44
N PRO A 502 1.01 -16.97 16.24
CA PRO A 502 -0.25 -16.52 15.66
C PRO A 502 -0.02 -15.26 14.82
N PRO A 503 -0.81 -15.06 13.75
CA PRO A 503 -0.82 -13.83 12.97
C PRO A 503 -0.94 -12.57 13.83
N PRO A 504 -0.33 -11.44 13.40
CA PRO A 504 -0.18 -10.25 14.23
C PRO A 504 -1.47 -9.46 14.46
N LEU A 505 -2.37 -9.47 13.47
CA LEU A 505 -3.59 -8.66 13.44
C LEU A 505 -4.86 -9.47 13.75
N CYS A 506 -4.77 -10.79 13.77
CA CYS A 506 -5.95 -11.62 13.94
C CYS A 506 -6.50 -11.56 15.36
N ARG A 507 -7.84 -11.58 15.45
CA ARG A 507 -8.57 -11.69 16.71
C ARG A 507 -8.12 -12.94 17.47
N ARG A 508 -7.77 -12.79 18.75
CA ARG A 508 -7.29 -13.89 19.60
C ARG A 508 -8.22 -14.11 20.78
N ALA A 509 -8.66 -15.35 20.96
CA ALA A 509 -9.32 -15.75 22.19
C ALA A 509 -8.30 -15.82 23.34
N CYS A 510 -8.74 -15.46 24.54
CA CYS A 510 -7.91 -15.49 25.75
C CYS A 510 -8.75 -15.91 26.96
N ASP A 511 -8.07 -16.33 28.03
CA ASP A 511 -8.70 -16.61 29.32
C ASP A 511 -8.41 -15.46 30.30
N PRO A 512 -9.44 -14.71 30.75
CA PRO A 512 -9.26 -13.68 31.77
C PRO A 512 -8.63 -14.20 33.07
N ALA A 513 -8.75 -15.50 33.36
CA ALA A 513 -8.13 -16.13 34.52
C ALA A 513 -6.62 -16.39 34.36
N ASN A 514 -6.09 -16.35 33.13
CA ASN A 514 -4.67 -16.56 32.83
C ASN A 514 -3.88 -15.25 32.63
N ASN A 515 -4.43 -14.12 33.12
CA ASN A 515 -3.84 -12.79 32.99
C ASN A 515 -3.51 -12.36 31.55
N GLY A 516 -4.18 -12.92 30.53
CA GLY A 516 -3.98 -12.54 29.12
C GLY A 516 -2.63 -12.91 28.54
N ALA A 517 -2.03 -14.03 28.97
CA ALA A 517 -0.76 -14.53 28.42
C ALA A 517 -0.82 -14.84 26.91
N GLU A 518 -2.03 -14.93 26.34
CA GLU A 518 -2.31 -15.16 24.93
C GLU A 518 -2.31 -13.88 24.08
N CYS A 519 -2.32 -12.71 24.72
CA CYS A 519 -2.45 -11.41 24.05
C CYS A 519 -1.09 -10.81 23.70
N VAL A 520 -1.04 -10.00 22.64
CA VAL A 520 0.20 -9.32 22.24
C VAL A 520 0.51 -8.15 23.17
N VAL A 521 1.73 -7.63 23.04
CA VAL A 521 2.17 -6.44 23.77
C VAL A 521 1.18 -5.30 23.53
N GLY A 522 0.72 -4.67 24.61
CA GLY A 522 -0.28 -3.59 24.56
C GLY A 522 -1.74 -4.05 24.70
N GLU A 523 -2.02 -5.35 24.56
CA GLU A 523 -3.35 -5.91 24.78
C GLU A 523 -3.50 -6.58 26.16
N THR A 524 -4.75 -6.72 26.58
CA THR A 524 -5.18 -7.53 27.73
C THR A 524 -6.32 -8.45 27.31
N CYS A 525 -6.65 -9.42 28.15
CA CYS A 525 -7.87 -10.19 27.94
C CYS A 525 -9.10 -9.40 28.40
N LEU A 526 -9.97 -9.05 27.45
CA LEU A 526 -11.20 -8.32 27.68
C LEU A 526 -12.27 -9.23 28.32
N ALA A 527 -13.36 -8.61 28.80
CA ALA A 527 -14.41 -9.31 29.55
C ALA A 527 -15.19 -10.34 28.72
N ASP A 528 -15.16 -10.20 27.41
CA ASP A 528 -15.76 -11.11 26.44
C ASP A 528 -14.84 -12.30 26.05
N GLY A 529 -13.61 -12.33 26.59
CA GLY A 529 -12.64 -13.40 26.34
C GLY A 529 -11.82 -13.21 25.07
N VAL A 530 -11.69 -11.98 24.59
CA VAL A 530 -10.87 -11.63 23.42
C VAL A 530 -9.74 -10.70 23.82
N CYS A 531 -8.58 -10.85 23.19
CA CYS A 531 -7.47 -9.92 23.35
C CYS A 531 -7.79 -8.56 22.73
N GLY A 532 -7.53 -7.49 23.49
CA GLY A 532 -7.74 -6.13 23.00
C GLY A 532 -7.27 -5.07 24.00
N VAL A 533 -7.58 -3.82 23.70
CA VAL A 533 -7.26 -2.67 24.55
C VAL A 533 -8.47 -2.35 25.44
N PRO A 534 -8.31 -2.23 26.77
CA PRO A 534 -9.44 -2.01 27.66
C PRO A 534 -9.91 -0.54 27.58
N ILE A 535 -11.01 -0.30 26.87
CA ILE A 535 -11.61 1.03 26.69
C ILE A 535 -12.96 1.08 27.43
N ASP A 536 -13.05 1.91 28.49
CA ASP A 536 -14.22 2.02 29.37
C ASP A 536 -15.20 3.11 28.88
N THR A 537 -15.61 3.01 27.62
CA THR A 537 -16.63 3.85 26.98
C THR A 537 -17.58 2.99 26.17
N GLU A 538 -18.79 3.49 25.95
CA GLU A 538 -19.78 2.82 25.09
C GLU A 538 -20.03 3.68 23.86
N CYS A 539 -20.14 3.04 22.69
CA CYS A 539 -20.62 3.74 21.52
C CYS A 539 -22.10 4.08 21.69
N ARG A 540 -22.47 5.34 21.41
CA ARG A 540 -23.84 5.82 21.57
C ARG A 540 -24.35 6.40 20.26
N THR A 541 -25.47 5.87 19.79
CA THR A 541 -26.20 6.40 18.64
C THR A 541 -27.29 7.38 19.13
N GLY A 542 -27.26 8.63 18.63
CA GLY A 542 -28.25 9.67 18.97
C GLY A 542 -27.64 11.03 19.32
N PRO A 543 -28.46 12.09 19.48
CA PRO A 543 -27.96 13.40 19.91
C PRO A 543 -27.38 13.33 21.33
N PRO A 544 -26.34 14.13 21.63
CA PRO A 544 -25.62 14.10 22.90
C PRO A 544 -26.46 14.46 24.13
#